data_AF-A0A835Q6Y3-F1
#
_entry.id   AF-A0A835Q6Y3-F1
#
_cell.length_a   1.000
_cell.length_b   1.000
_cell.length_c   1.000
_cell.angle_alpha   90.00
_cell.angle_beta   90.00
_cell.angle_gamma   90.00
#
_symmetry.space_group_name_H-M   'P 1'
#
loop_
_entity.id
_entity.type
_entity.pdbx_description
1 polymer ?
#
loop_
_entity_poly.entity_id
_entity_poly.type
_entity_poly.pdbx_seq_one_letter_code
_entity_poly.pdbx_strand_id
1 'polypeptide(L)'
;MSTHVFPFLSFCLLLFASHSFGRPTGQRDVTAVERKVYIAYLGGQQSRDAISLKSLHESILSKVTGRDGASERLIHSYTKSFNAFAAMLSDSEAKMISDLDEVVSVFKNKQNQHHTTRSWNFLGFPLAAPRAALESDVIVGMLDTGIWPESKSFDDAGFGPPPTKWKGTCQSNHNFTCNKYVSYIEQT
;
A
#
# COMPACT_ATOMS: atom_id res chain seq x y z
N MET A 1 22.40 -54.86 -43.73
CA MET A 1 21.29 -53.98 -43.28
C MET A 1 21.32 -52.72 -44.15
N SER A 2 21.00 -52.85 -45.43
CA SER A 2 19.69 -52.70 -46.10
C SER A 2 19.06 -51.31 -45.99
N THR A 3 18.73 -50.79 -47.18
CA THR A 3 18.45 -49.43 -47.67
C THR A 3 16.95 -49.04 -47.67
N HIS A 4 16.66 -47.79 -48.09
CA HIS A 4 15.38 -47.17 -48.56
C HIS A 4 14.55 -46.45 -47.47
N VAL A 5 14.27 -45.12 -47.49
CA VAL A 5 13.67 -44.16 -48.46
C VAL A 5 12.16 -44.36 -48.70
N PHE A 6 11.32 -43.51 -48.05
CA PHE A 6 10.00 -42.89 -48.37
C PHE A 6 8.88 -43.73 -49.08
N PRO A 7 7.60 -43.27 -49.22
CA PRO A 7 6.80 -42.20 -48.57
C PRO A 7 5.34 -42.60 -48.18
N PHE A 8 4.62 -41.60 -47.64
CA PHE A 8 3.16 -41.40 -47.57
C PHE A 8 2.25 -42.18 -48.52
N LEU A 9 1.10 -42.66 -48.00
CA LEU A 9 -0.25 -42.52 -48.59
C LEU A 9 -1.36 -43.09 -47.68
N SER A 10 -2.59 -42.57 -47.88
CA SER A 10 -3.92 -43.15 -47.56
C SER A 10 -4.56 -42.75 -46.22
N PHE A 11 -5.54 -41.82 -46.25
CA PHE A 11 -7.02 -42.03 -46.22
C PHE A 11 -7.53 -41.67 -44.80
N CYS A 12 -8.65 -40.99 -44.51
CA CYS A 12 -9.83 -40.62 -45.27
C CYS A 12 -10.60 -39.53 -44.47
N LEU A 13 -11.36 -38.69 -45.18
CA LEU A 13 -12.41 -37.81 -44.63
C LEU A 13 -13.54 -38.65 -44.00
N LEU A 14 -14.01 -38.29 -42.80
CA LEU A 14 -15.44 -38.40 -42.44
C LEU A 14 -15.86 -37.29 -41.48
N LEU A 15 -16.75 -36.44 -41.99
CA LEU A 15 -17.64 -35.55 -41.24
C LEU A 15 -18.68 -36.39 -40.49
N PHE A 16 -18.86 -36.15 -39.20
CA PHE A 16 -20.16 -36.31 -38.55
C PHE A 16 -20.41 -35.12 -37.64
N ALA A 17 -21.19 -34.17 -38.15
CA ALA A 17 -21.97 -33.26 -37.32
C ALA A 17 -23.07 -34.08 -36.66
N SER A 18 -23.05 -34.14 -35.33
CA SER A 18 -24.22 -34.54 -34.53
C SER A 18 -24.41 -33.48 -33.45
N HIS A 19 -25.48 -32.71 -33.60
CA HIS A 19 -26.02 -31.87 -32.54
C HIS A 19 -26.21 -32.68 -31.26
N SER A 20 -25.71 -32.16 -30.14
CA SER A 20 -26.50 -32.01 -28.91
C SER A 20 -25.72 -31.30 -27.82
N PHE A 21 -26.43 -30.42 -27.13
CA PHE A 21 -26.08 -29.75 -25.89
C PHE A 21 -25.02 -28.65 -26.00
N GLY A 22 -25.52 -27.44 -26.27
CA GLY A 22 -24.86 -26.22 -25.86
C GLY A 22 -24.46 -26.33 -24.40
N ARG A 23 -23.16 -26.21 -24.14
CA ARG A 23 -22.66 -25.87 -22.81
C ARG A 23 -23.05 -24.41 -22.59
N PRO A 24 -23.86 -24.06 -21.58
CA PRO A 24 -23.99 -22.67 -21.20
C PRO A 24 -22.60 -22.24 -20.75
N THR A 25 -21.93 -21.44 -21.57
CA THR A 25 -20.71 -20.76 -21.22
C THR A 25 -21.05 -19.78 -20.12
N GLY A 26 -20.67 -20.13 -18.89
CA GLY A 26 -20.48 -19.23 -17.77
C GLY A 26 -21.58 -18.19 -17.59
N GLN A 27 -22.71 -18.62 -17.03
CA GLN A 27 -23.55 -17.68 -16.30
C GLN A 27 -22.67 -17.10 -15.19
N ARG A 28 -22.27 -15.84 -15.35
CA ARG A 28 -21.66 -15.07 -14.27
C ARG A 28 -22.60 -15.20 -13.08
N ASP A 29 -22.05 -15.78 -12.04
CA ASP A 29 -22.63 -15.83 -10.72
C ASP A 29 -23.10 -14.43 -10.31
N VAL A 30 -24.14 -14.42 -9.47
CA VAL A 30 -24.83 -13.26 -8.91
C VAL A 30 -23.85 -12.11 -8.66
N THR A 31 -24.17 -10.92 -9.17
CA THR A 31 -23.42 -9.66 -9.05
C THR A 31 -22.61 -9.59 -7.74
N ALA A 32 -21.34 -10.00 -7.78
CA ALA A 32 -20.46 -9.87 -6.62
C ALA A 32 -20.38 -8.38 -6.29
N VAL A 33 -20.80 -8.00 -5.09
CA VAL A 33 -20.79 -6.61 -4.64
C VAL A 33 -19.35 -6.12 -4.68
N GLU A 34 -19.06 -5.18 -5.58
CA GLU A 34 -17.73 -4.60 -5.73
C GLU A 34 -17.36 -3.86 -4.43
N ARG A 35 -16.21 -4.21 -3.86
CA ARG A 35 -15.67 -3.55 -2.67
C ARG A 35 -14.34 -2.89 -2.99
N LYS A 36 -14.15 -1.68 -2.45
CA LYS A 36 -12.95 -0.87 -2.57
C LYS A 36 -12.45 -0.52 -1.17
N VAL A 37 -11.19 -0.10 -1.07
CA VAL A 37 -10.67 0.41 0.20
C VAL A 37 -11.19 1.83 0.42
N TYR A 38 -11.83 2.05 1.55
CA TYR A 38 -12.28 3.35 2.04
C TYR A 38 -11.61 3.66 3.38
N ILE A 39 -11.40 4.94 3.65
CA ILE A 39 -10.86 5.46 4.90
C ILE A 39 -11.99 6.24 5.57
N ALA A 40 -12.35 5.84 6.79
CA ALA A 40 -13.26 6.56 7.66
C ALA A 40 -12.46 7.32 8.71
N TYR A 41 -12.59 8.64 8.72
CA TYR A 41 -11.91 9.56 9.62
C TYR A 41 -12.87 10.01 10.73
N LEU A 42 -12.44 9.86 11.99
CA LEU A 42 -13.24 10.13 13.20
C LEU A 42 -12.73 11.36 13.98
N GLY A 43 -11.72 12.06 13.46
CA GLY A 43 -11.19 13.28 14.07
C GLY A 43 -9.81 13.15 14.73
N GLY A 44 -9.47 14.18 15.51
CA GLY A 44 -8.21 14.27 16.26
C GLY A 44 -8.14 13.31 17.45
N GLN A 45 -6.95 13.20 18.03
CA GLN A 45 -6.65 12.26 19.11
C GLN A 45 -7.58 12.46 20.32
N GLN A 46 -8.46 11.51 20.57
CA GLN A 46 -9.16 11.38 21.85
C GLN A 46 -8.21 10.72 22.85
N SER A 47 -8.29 11.05 24.14
CA SER A 47 -7.41 10.52 25.20
C SER A 47 -7.64 9.03 25.53
N ARG A 48 -8.04 8.21 24.55
CA ARG A 48 -8.26 6.78 24.67
C ARG A 48 -6.96 6.04 24.34
N ASP A 49 -6.72 4.90 24.98
CA ASP A 49 -5.62 4.02 24.61
C ASP A 49 -5.87 3.35 23.24
N ALA A 50 -4.80 2.87 22.61
CA ALA A 50 -4.85 2.32 21.25
C ALA A 50 -5.70 1.05 21.12
N ILE A 51 -5.84 0.26 22.20
CA ILE A 51 -6.66 -0.97 22.20
C ILE A 51 -8.13 -0.57 22.17
N SER A 52 -8.53 0.39 23.00
CA SER A 52 -9.88 0.97 23.01
C SER A 52 -10.26 1.54 21.64
N LEU A 53 -9.33 2.22 20.94
CA LEU A 53 -9.58 2.74 19.60
C LEU A 53 -9.77 1.64 18.56
N LYS A 54 -8.97 0.55 18.59
CA LYS A 54 -9.17 -0.58 17.68
C LYS A 54 -10.54 -1.22 17.85
N SER A 55 -10.95 -1.48 19.09
CA SER A 55 -12.28 -2.04 19.38
C SER A 55 -13.40 -1.08 18.97
N LEU A 56 -13.21 0.23 19.09
CA LEU A 56 -14.15 1.24 18.58
C LEU A 56 -14.28 1.16 17.06
N HIS A 57 -13.17 1.05 16.32
CA HIS A 57 -13.20 0.93 14.86
C HIS A 57 -13.95 -0.34 14.41
N GLU A 58 -13.66 -1.48 15.03
CA GLU A 58 -14.38 -2.73 14.77
C GLU A 58 -15.86 -2.61 15.10
N SER A 59 -16.20 -1.96 16.22
CA SER A 59 -17.60 -1.72 16.60
C SER A 59 -18.33 -0.87 15.56
N ILE A 60 -17.72 0.20 15.06
CA ILE A 60 -18.32 1.07 14.03
C ILE A 60 -18.50 0.28 12.73
N LEU A 61 -17.48 -0.44 12.29
CA LEU A 61 -17.54 -1.25 11.08
C LEU A 61 -18.63 -2.34 11.18
N SER A 62 -18.77 -2.98 12.34
CA SER A 62 -19.77 -4.02 12.58
C SER A 62 -21.22 -3.54 12.49
N LYS A 63 -21.49 -2.24 12.73
CA LYS A 63 -22.83 -1.64 12.54
C LYS A 63 -23.31 -1.79 11.09
N VAL A 64 -22.39 -1.89 10.13
CA VAL A 64 -22.68 -1.89 8.68
C VAL A 64 -22.40 -3.26 8.05
N THR A 65 -21.37 -3.97 8.51
CA THR A 65 -20.92 -5.23 7.89
C THR A 65 -21.38 -6.49 8.62
N GLY A 66 -21.99 -6.35 9.80
CA GLY A 66 -22.13 -7.43 10.77
C GLY A 66 -20.80 -7.74 11.49
N ARG A 67 -20.88 -8.45 12.62
CA ARG A 67 -19.71 -8.78 13.46
C ARG A 67 -18.65 -9.57 12.70
N ASP A 68 -19.06 -10.67 12.07
CA ASP A 68 -18.13 -11.57 11.37
C ASP A 68 -17.46 -10.87 10.17
N GLY A 69 -18.20 -9.99 9.49
CA GLY A 69 -17.68 -9.22 8.37
C GLY A 69 -16.75 -8.07 8.77
N ALA A 70 -16.78 -7.59 10.02
CA ALA A 70 -16.00 -6.43 10.43
C ALA A 70 -14.51 -6.76 10.51
N SER A 71 -14.14 -7.83 11.22
CA SER A 71 -12.74 -8.21 11.39
C SER A 71 -12.08 -8.63 10.07
N GLU A 72 -12.83 -9.24 9.14
CA GLU A 72 -12.31 -9.63 7.82
C GLU A 72 -12.08 -8.44 6.87
N ARG A 73 -12.85 -7.36 7.04
CA ARG A 73 -12.81 -6.20 6.13
C ARG A 73 -11.95 -5.07 6.64
N LEU A 74 -11.59 -5.08 7.92
CA LEU A 74 -10.70 -4.08 8.52
C LEU A 74 -9.26 -4.30 8.04
N ILE A 75 -8.71 -3.32 7.33
CA ILE A 75 -7.35 -3.36 6.79
C ILE A 75 -6.37 -2.75 7.80
N HIS A 76 -6.73 -1.59 8.36
CA HIS A 76 -5.85 -0.89 9.28
C HIS A 76 -6.64 0.01 10.23
N SER A 77 -6.11 0.17 11.45
CA SER A 77 -6.61 1.07 12.47
C SER A 77 -5.57 2.12 12.81
N TYR A 78 -5.81 3.36 12.41
CA TYR A 78 -4.98 4.50 12.75
C TYR A 78 -5.34 4.98 14.16
N THR A 79 -4.40 4.83 15.10
CA THR A 79 -4.64 5.13 16.54
C THR A 79 -3.66 6.11 17.15
N LYS A 80 -2.62 6.51 16.41
CA LYS A 80 -1.53 7.37 16.92
C LYS A 80 -1.82 8.84 16.68
N SER A 81 -1.64 9.29 15.44
CA SER A 81 -1.71 10.72 15.09
C SER A 81 -3.13 11.23 14.86
N PHE A 82 -4.04 10.32 14.51
CA PHE A 82 -5.45 10.61 14.27
C PHE A 82 -6.27 9.34 14.51
N ASN A 83 -7.58 9.53 14.69
CA ASN A 83 -8.55 8.45 14.84
C ASN A 83 -9.18 8.15 13.48
N ALA A 84 -8.86 6.99 12.89
CA ALA A 84 -9.41 6.55 11.62
C ALA A 84 -9.24 5.04 11.43
N PHE A 85 -9.98 4.47 10.48
CA PHE A 85 -9.73 3.12 9.99
C PHE A 85 -9.87 3.01 8.48
N ALA A 86 -9.13 2.07 7.90
CA ALA A 86 -9.25 1.67 6.50
C ALA A 86 -9.94 0.31 6.42
N ALA A 87 -10.95 0.18 5.56
CA ALA A 87 -11.69 -1.07 5.37
C ALA A 87 -12.13 -1.29 3.93
N MET A 88 -12.36 -2.55 3.56
CA MET A 88 -12.97 -2.97 2.29
C MET A 88 -14.49 -2.83 2.36
N LEU A 89 -15.04 -1.85 1.64
CA LEU A 89 -16.46 -1.50 1.66
C LEU A 89 -17.03 -1.39 0.24
N SER A 90 -18.31 -1.70 0.09
CA SER A 90 -19.09 -1.22 -1.06
C SER A 90 -19.36 0.28 -0.94
N ASP A 91 -19.79 0.91 -2.03
CA ASP A 91 -20.16 2.33 -2.01
C ASP A 91 -21.36 2.61 -1.08
N SER A 92 -22.29 1.65 -0.96
CA SER A 92 -23.42 1.74 -0.02
C SER A 92 -22.97 1.59 1.45
N GLU A 93 -22.08 0.65 1.73
CA GLU A 93 -21.48 0.46 3.06
C GLU A 93 -20.69 1.71 3.48
N ALA A 94 -19.90 2.30 2.58
CA ALA A 94 -19.17 3.55 2.84
C ALA A 94 -20.10 4.73 3.13
N LYS A 95 -21.22 4.84 2.41
CA LYS A 95 -22.25 5.87 2.66
C LYS A 95 -22.94 5.67 4.00
N MET A 96 -23.29 4.43 4.38
CA MET A 96 -23.85 4.14 5.70
C MET A 96 -22.89 4.55 6.82
N ILE A 97 -21.58 4.29 6.67
CA ILE A 97 -20.58 4.72 7.67
C ILE A 97 -20.48 6.24 7.72
N SER A 98 -20.57 6.94 6.59
CA SER A 98 -20.48 8.41 6.56
C SER A 98 -21.64 9.11 7.26
N ASP A 99 -22.76 8.41 7.46
CA ASP A 99 -23.97 8.95 8.09
C ASP A 99 -23.98 8.73 9.61
N LEU A 100 -22.92 8.12 10.16
CA LEU A 100 -22.74 7.94 11.61
C LEU A 100 -22.20 9.21 12.25
N ASP A 101 -22.83 9.66 13.34
CA ASP A 101 -22.43 10.87 14.09
C ASP A 101 -20.96 10.86 14.55
N GLU A 102 -20.38 9.67 14.77
CA GLU A 102 -19.00 9.51 15.21
C GLU A 102 -17.96 9.68 14.08
N VAL A 103 -18.41 9.74 12.82
CA VAL A 103 -17.56 9.77 11.62
C VAL A 103 -17.57 11.17 11.00
N VAL A 104 -16.39 11.78 10.89
CA VAL A 104 -16.23 13.11 10.30
C VAL A 104 -16.28 13.07 8.77
N SER A 105 -15.62 12.08 8.17
CA SER A 105 -15.64 11.91 6.71
C SER A 105 -15.26 10.50 6.29
N VAL A 106 -15.81 10.04 5.16
CA VAL A 106 -15.42 8.80 4.51
C VAL A 106 -14.98 9.11 3.08
N PHE A 107 -13.80 8.62 2.70
CA PHE A 107 -13.28 8.81 1.35
C PHE A 107 -12.59 7.56 0.84
N LYS A 108 -12.67 7.34 -0.47
CA LYS A 108 -12.01 6.21 -1.12
C LYS A 108 -10.49 6.36 -1.00
N ASN A 109 -9.80 5.27 -0.66
CA ASN A 109 -8.35 5.22 -0.68
C ASN A 109 -7.83 5.48 -2.10
N LYS A 110 -6.77 6.28 -2.21
CA LYS A 110 -6.16 6.66 -3.49
C LYS A 110 -4.67 6.36 -3.44
N GLN A 111 -4.18 5.76 -4.52
CA GLN A 111 -2.76 5.66 -4.76
C GLN A 111 -2.27 6.97 -5.39
N ASN A 112 -1.26 7.58 -4.78
CA ASN A 112 -0.61 8.77 -5.34
C ASN A 112 0.49 8.36 -6.32
N GLN A 113 0.75 9.20 -7.32
CA GLN A 113 1.84 9.00 -8.29
C GLN A 113 3.01 9.94 -7.96
N HIS A 114 4.23 9.49 -8.24
CA HIS A 114 5.42 10.33 -8.08
C HIS A 114 5.36 11.51 -9.04
N HIS A 115 5.61 12.71 -8.53
CA HIS A 115 5.59 13.93 -9.34
C HIS A 115 6.88 14.14 -10.13
N THR A 116 8.00 13.55 -9.70
CA THR A 116 9.30 13.70 -10.36
C THR A 116 10.22 12.53 -10.04
N THR A 117 11.15 12.23 -10.96
CA THR A 117 12.31 11.35 -10.72
C THR A 117 13.61 12.14 -10.57
N ARG A 118 13.56 13.48 -10.66
CA ARG A 118 14.71 14.40 -10.60
C ARG A 118 14.38 15.64 -9.78
N SER A 119 14.45 15.52 -8.45
CA SER A 119 14.07 16.58 -7.51
C SER A 119 14.91 17.85 -7.64
N TRP A 120 16.22 17.74 -7.92
CA TRP A 120 17.11 18.91 -8.02
C TRP A 120 16.69 19.88 -9.13
N ASN A 121 16.41 19.35 -10.33
CA ASN A 121 15.93 20.15 -11.46
C ASN A 121 14.49 20.61 -11.24
N PHE A 122 13.64 19.79 -10.63
CA PHE A 122 12.26 20.13 -10.32
C PHE A 122 12.16 21.34 -9.37
N LEU A 123 13.04 21.42 -8.37
CA LEU A 123 13.09 22.51 -7.41
C LEU A 123 13.86 23.75 -7.92
N GLY A 124 14.49 23.66 -9.10
CA GLY A 124 15.25 24.76 -9.69
C GLY A 124 16.52 25.12 -8.91
N PHE A 125 17.12 24.17 -8.18
CA PHE A 125 18.28 24.47 -7.36
C PHE A 125 19.57 24.67 -8.18
N PRO A 126 20.39 25.68 -7.85
CA PRO A 126 21.67 25.92 -8.54
C PRO A 126 22.66 24.81 -8.21
N LEU A 127 23.49 24.39 -9.17
CA LEU A 127 24.53 23.36 -8.96
C LEU A 127 25.54 23.74 -7.85
N ALA A 128 25.71 25.03 -7.59
CA ALA A 128 26.49 25.57 -6.49
C ALA A 128 25.57 26.36 -5.57
N ALA A 129 25.50 25.97 -4.29
CA ALA A 129 24.78 26.67 -3.25
C ALA A 129 25.77 27.17 -2.18
N PRO A 130 25.70 28.44 -1.74
CA PRO A 130 26.48 28.89 -0.60
C PRO A 130 26.06 28.09 0.63
N ARG A 131 27.02 27.38 1.23
CA ARG A 131 26.79 26.52 2.39
C ARG A 131 26.84 27.37 3.66
N ALA A 132 25.84 27.26 4.51
CA ALA A 132 25.89 27.89 5.82
C ALA A 132 26.82 27.09 6.73
N ALA A 133 27.46 27.74 7.71
CA ALA A 133 28.32 27.06 8.67
C ALA A 133 27.55 26.05 9.57
N LEU A 134 26.22 26.16 9.64
CA LEU A 134 25.34 25.28 10.40
C LEU A 134 24.37 24.57 9.45
N GLU A 135 24.75 23.37 9.03
CA GLU A 135 23.89 22.40 8.34
C GLU A 135 23.97 21.04 9.04
N SER A 136 23.81 21.04 10.36
CA SER A 136 23.88 19.85 11.22
C SER A 136 22.70 19.83 12.21
N ASP A 137 22.51 18.69 12.89
CA ASP A 137 21.42 18.49 13.86
C ASP A 137 19.99 18.59 13.28
N VAL A 138 19.79 18.24 12.00
CA VAL A 138 18.47 18.22 11.34
C VAL A 138 18.01 16.78 11.11
N ILE A 139 16.73 16.51 11.35
CA ILE A 139 16.09 15.23 11.02
C ILE A 139 15.15 15.49 9.85
N VAL A 140 15.38 14.81 8.72
CA VAL A 140 14.55 14.92 7.52
C VAL A 140 13.80 13.60 7.32
N GLY A 141 12.47 13.65 7.44
CA GLY A 141 11.61 12.52 7.09
C GLY A 141 11.30 12.52 5.60
N MET A 142 11.65 11.44 4.91
CA MET A 142 11.38 11.29 3.47
C MET A 142 10.32 10.22 3.23
N LEU A 143 9.21 10.62 2.64
CA LEU A 143 8.12 9.73 2.22
C LEU A 143 8.19 9.54 0.71
N ASP A 144 8.88 8.50 0.28
CA ASP A 144 9.06 8.13 -1.12
C ASP A 144 9.07 6.60 -1.26
N THR A 145 9.32 6.10 -2.46
CA THR A 145 9.52 4.68 -2.79
C THR A 145 10.75 4.06 -2.13
N GLY A 146 11.66 4.88 -1.60
CA GLY A 146 12.83 4.42 -0.88
C GLY A 146 14.09 5.17 -1.29
N ILE A 147 15.21 4.65 -0.81
CA ILE A 147 16.57 5.11 -1.14
C ILE A 147 17.45 3.89 -1.39
N TRP A 148 18.66 4.15 -1.90
CA TRP A 148 19.72 3.17 -2.13
C TRP A 148 20.83 3.46 -1.11
N PRO A 149 20.79 2.87 0.11
CA PRO A 149 21.72 3.19 1.19
C PRO A 149 23.18 2.94 0.82
N GLU A 150 23.43 2.01 -0.11
CA GLU A 150 24.75 1.64 -0.57
C GLU A 150 25.37 2.67 -1.52
N SER A 151 24.57 3.64 -1.98
CA SER A 151 25.06 4.73 -2.82
C SER A 151 26.07 5.60 -2.05
N LYS A 152 27.16 5.99 -2.71
CA LYS A 152 28.17 6.91 -2.16
C LYS A 152 27.58 8.25 -1.68
N SER A 153 26.41 8.65 -2.18
CA SER A 153 25.70 9.84 -1.71
C SER A 153 25.25 9.76 -0.25
N PHE A 154 25.21 8.56 0.34
CA PHE A 154 24.86 8.32 1.73
C PHE A 154 26.06 7.86 2.58
N ASP A 155 27.29 8.05 2.10
CA ASP A 155 28.51 7.82 2.91
C ASP A 155 28.53 8.78 4.11
N ASP A 156 28.74 8.24 5.30
CA ASP A 156 28.71 8.98 6.56
C ASP A 156 30.12 9.32 7.10
N ALA A 157 31.15 9.13 6.27
CA ALA A 157 32.50 9.61 6.54
C ALA A 157 32.52 11.13 6.80
N GLY A 158 33.09 11.53 7.94
CA GLY A 158 33.15 12.93 8.37
C GLY A 158 31.91 13.45 9.11
N PHE A 159 30.82 12.67 9.20
CA PHE A 159 29.63 13.06 9.98
C PHE A 159 29.72 12.66 11.45
N GLY A 160 29.17 13.50 12.34
CA GLY A 160 28.97 13.20 13.75
C GLY A 160 27.84 12.19 14.01
N PRO A 161 27.56 11.83 15.28
CA PRO A 161 26.45 10.95 15.60
C PRO A 161 25.10 11.56 15.20
N PRO A 162 24.04 10.74 15.02
CA PRO A 162 22.69 11.25 14.80
C PRO A 162 22.24 12.25 15.88
N PRO A 163 21.35 13.21 15.55
CA PRO A 163 20.77 14.15 16.51
C PRO A 163 20.29 13.47 17.79
N THR A 164 20.64 14.00 18.97
CA THR A 164 20.24 13.37 20.26
C THR A 164 18.72 13.36 20.48
N LYS A 165 18.00 14.25 19.79
CA LYS A 165 16.52 14.30 19.76
C LYS A 165 15.89 13.22 18.87
N TRP A 166 16.66 12.53 18.03
CA TRP A 166 16.19 11.40 17.23
C TRP A 166 15.91 10.21 18.14
N LYS A 167 14.66 9.73 18.11
CA LYS A 167 14.21 8.56 18.89
C LYS A 167 13.82 7.36 18.02
N GLY A 168 14.06 7.45 16.71
CA GLY A 168 13.78 6.35 15.80
C GLY A 168 14.82 5.24 15.91
N THR A 169 14.43 4.04 15.55
CA THR A 169 15.32 2.89 15.44
C THR A 169 15.53 2.58 13.97
N CYS A 170 16.75 2.23 13.59
CA CYS A 170 16.97 1.73 12.25
C CYS A 170 16.63 0.24 12.16
N GLN A 171 15.73 -0.11 11.25
CA GLN A 171 15.32 -1.49 11.00
C GLN A 171 16.10 -2.07 9.81
N SER A 172 17.12 -2.89 10.08
CA SER A 172 18.04 -3.46 9.08
C SER A 172 17.50 -4.74 8.43
N ASN A 173 16.24 -4.74 7.98
CA ASN A 173 15.55 -5.95 7.53
C ASN A 173 15.92 -6.39 6.09
N HIS A 174 16.78 -5.63 5.38
CA HIS A 174 17.00 -5.78 3.92
C HIS A 174 18.48 -5.80 3.48
N ASN A 175 19.38 -6.50 4.17
CA ASN A 175 20.81 -6.62 3.78
C ASN A 175 21.56 -5.28 3.68
N PHE A 176 21.13 -4.24 4.41
CA PHE A 176 21.85 -2.98 4.50
C PHE A 176 22.24 -2.69 5.95
N THR A 177 23.36 -2.01 6.13
CA THR A 177 23.82 -1.53 7.44
C THR A 177 23.42 -0.07 7.60
N CYS A 178 22.66 0.20 8.65
CA CYS A 178 22.33 1.56 9.05
C CYS A 178 23.59 2.34 9.40
N ASN A 179 23.62 3.62 9.05
CA ASN A 179 24.77 4.48 9.31
C ASN A 179 24.33 5.76 10.03
N LYS A 180 25.25 6.71 10.28
CA LYS A 180 24.93 7.95 11.02
C LYS A 180 24.00 8.90 10.25
N TYR A 181 23.83 8.67 8.95
CA TYR A 181 23.10 9.54 8.02
C TYR A 181 21.72 8.98 7.63
N VAL A 182 21.58 7.64 7.59
CA VAL A 182 20.36 6.95 7.14
C VAL A 182 19.82 6.03 8.24
N SER A 183 18.55 6.26 8.61
CA SER A 183 17.76 5.35 9.44
C SER A 183 16.41 5.08 8.78
N TYR A 184 16.05 3.81 8.62
CA TYR A 184 14.73 3.41 8.11
C TYR A 184 13.75 3.17 9.24
N ILE A 185 12.53 3.67 9.07
CA ILE A 185 11.37 3.32 9.88
C ILE A 185 10.34 2.68 8.95
N GLU A 186 10.04 1.40 9.16
CA GLU A 186 8.89 0.75 8.55
C GLU A 186 7.62 1.37 9.16
N GLN A 187 6.69 1.80 8.30
CA GLN A 187 5.37 2.23 8.74
C GLN A 187 4.62 0.98 9.23
N THR A 188 4.46 0.87 10.54
CA THR A 188 3.58 -0.11 11.20
C THR A 188 2.17 0.45 11.35
#